data_AF-A0A5B9QQM8-F1
#
_entry.id   AF-A0A5B9QQM8-F1
#
_cell.length_a   1.000
_cell.length_b   1.000
_cell.length_c   1.000
_cell.angle_alpha   90.00
_cell.angle_beta   90.00
_cell.angle_gamma   90.00
#
_symmetry.space_group_name_H-M   'P 1'
#
loop_
_entity.id
_entity.type
_entity.pdbx_description
1 polymer ?
#
loop_
_entity_poly.entity_id
_entity_poly.type
_entity_poly.pdbx_seq_one_letter_code
_entity_poly.pdbx_strand_id
1 'polypeptide(L)'
;MSISSRTKFILWTRSGSRCAFHDCRCKLYEEANEDDPDVLLGEMAHIVGQGDDGPRNAKPIPGGQVDGYENLILLCTKHHTIIDRQVNKYTVDRLVQMKADHERWVDASLTYEDRFREVHEPCEMQTETVASTLLPVERMPRFVYSAACTSKERTVSKGMGRSPDPRLMLPFIVRGKRLYTFFDLSRSDSPFADFVDLNGFDEEDAFECWWNDADKLRWYVDLMNRCLNKLTGRHGLMLDRKHKRYYFPPEDVNQKRQVDYFTLSGRKSKLSVAWEPTRKKTGEGKGFWEHLAVSLRFEKVDSASWCLSIRPERRFTKDGNVPLSPKRTTKKATIRKSRMFNVDVRKEVHFWRDFLSDGDPRIIFDFGQQSIVVPTDFIQPTVQWPGVFGDMPKEQTIEYSDDLFSTFAYSQILDYEKVELKDDE
;
A
#
# COMPACT_ATOMS: atom_id res chain seq x y z
N MET A 1 54.28 -33.47 -14.45
CA MET A 1 52.97 -33.54 -13.74
C MET A 1 52.21 -32.27 -14.07
N SER A 2 50.88 -32.29 -13.99
CA SER A 2 50.02 -31.16 -14.34
C SER A 2 49.20 -30.71 -13.13
N ILE A 3 48.98 -29.39 -12.99
CA ILE A 3 48.10 -28.80 -11.96
C ILE A 3 46.74 -29.52 -11.92
N SER A 4 46.35 -30.01 -10.74
CA SER A 4 45.10 -30.75 -10.55
C SER A 4 43.87 -29.86 -10.76
N SER A 5 42.76 -30.42 -11.26
CA SER A 5 41.51 -29.67 -11.45
C SER A 5 41.00 -29.01 -10.16
N ARG A 6 41.18 -29.66 -9.00
CA ARG A 6 40.86 -29.09 -7.69
C ARG A 6 41.69 -27.84 -7.40
N THR A 7 43.01 -27.91 -7.63
CA THR A 7 43.91 -26.76 -7.44
C THR A 7 43.54 -25.60 -8.35
N LYS A 8 43.22 -25.87 -9.63
CA LYS A 8 42.75 -24.85 -10.58
C LYS A 8 41.50 -24.15 -10.06
N PHE A 9 40.50 -24.91 -9.64
CA PHE A 9 39.25 -24.36 -9.12
C PHE A 9 39.46 -23.46 -7.89
N ILE A 10 40.28 -23.91 -6.93
CA ILE A 10 40.59 -23.13 -5.73
C ILE A 10 41.31 -21.82 -6.09
N LEU A 11 42.30 -21.88 -6.98
CA LEU A 11 43.07 -20.71 -7.42
C LEU A 11 42.20 -19.67 -8.11
N TRP A 12 41.37 -20.10 -9.07
CA TRP A 12 40.46 -19.20 -9.79
C TRP A 12 39.41 -18.58 -8.86
N THR A 13 38.88 -19.37 -7.92
CA THR A 13 37.87 -18.91 -6.96
C THR A 13 38.46 -17.88 -6.00
N ARG A 14 39.60 -18.19 -5.35
CA ARG A 14 40.23 -17.28 -4.37
C ARG A 14 40.82 -16.02 -5.02
N SER A 15 41.16 -16.08 -6.30
CA SER A 15 41.61 -14.91 -7.07
C SER A 15 40.46 -14.07 -7.65
N GLY A 16 39.20 -14.48 -7.48
CA GLY A 16 38.03 -13.75 -7.97
C GLY A 16 37.98 -13.57 -9.49
N SER A 17 38.62 -14.45 -10.26
CA SER A 17 38.80 -14.32 -11.73
C SER A 17 39.45 -12.99 -12.18
N ARG A 18 40.34 -12.45 -11.34
CA ARG A 18 41.03 -11.18 -11.56
C ARG A 18 42.54 -11.38 -11.49
N CYS A 19 43.30 -10.61 -12.26
CA CYS A 19 44.76 -10.64 -12.23
C CYS A 19 45.29 -10.24 -10.84
N ALA A 20 46.13 -11.08 -10.24
CA ALA A 20 46.71 -10.86 -8.91
C ALA A 20 47.84 -9.82 -8.87
N PHE A 21 48.19 -9.21 -10.00
CA PHE A 21 49.19 -8.15 -10.03
C PHE A 21 48.63 -6.87 -9.38
N HIS A 22 49.40 -6.27 -8.48
CA HIS A 22 48.95 -5.22 -7.55
C HIS A 22 48.18 -4.05 -8.20
N ASP A 23 48.59 -3.59 -9.39
CA ASP A 23 47.95 -2.46 -10.10
C ASP A 23 47.11 -2.89 -11.33
N CYS A 24 46.76 -4.17 -11.46
CA CYS A 24 46.08 -4.67 -12.65
C CYS A 24 44.60 -5.01 -12.42
N ARG A 25 44.32 -6.08 -11.67
CA ARG A 25 42.95 -6.57 -11.40
C ARG A 25 42.04 -6.67 -12.64
N CYS A 26 42.59 -6.84 -13.84
CA CYS A 26 41.79 -7.00 -15.05
C CYS A 26 41.00 -8.31 -15.00
N LYS A 27 39.86 -8.35 -15.69
CA LYS A 27 39.04 -9.55 -15.85
C LYS A 27 39.86 -10.59 -16.61
N LEU A 28 39.83 -11.84 -16.15
CA LEU A 28 40.60 -12.95 -16.76
C LEU A 28 39.73 -13.90 -17.58
N TYR A 29 38.54 -13.45 -17.98
CA TYR A 29 37.67 -14.15 -18.92
C TYR A 29 36.87 -13.16 -19.73
N GLU A 30 36.46 -13.56 -20.92
CA GLU A 30 35.45 -12.89 -21.73
C GLU A 30 34.24 -13.80 -21.87
N GLU A 31 33.07 -13.19 -21.84
CA GLU A 31 31.79 -13.90 -21.93
C GLU A 31 31.49 -14.27 -23.39
N ALA A 32 30.80 -15.39 -23.58
CA ALA A 32 30.29 -15.80 -24.87
C ALA A 32 29.40 -14.71 -25.52
N ASN A 33 29.41 -14.65 -26.85
CA ASN A 33 28.50 -13.84 -27.65
C ASN A 33 27.60 -14.76 -28.52
N GLU A 34 26.84 -14.21 -29.48
CA GLU A 34 25.96 -15.01 -30.35
C GLU A 34 26.72 -16.04 -31.21
N ASP A 35 27.99 -15.78 -31.51
CA ASP A 35 28.82 -16.54 -32.46
C ASP A 35 30.03 -17.25 -31.79
N ASP A 36 30.50 -16.78 -30.62
CA ASP A 36 31.73 -17.25 -29.96
C ASP A 36 31.49 -17.74 -28.51
N PRO A 37 32.18 -18.81 -28.06
CA PRO A 37 32.11 -19.30 -26.68
C PRO A 37 32.95 -18.45 -25.70
N ASP A 38 32.80 -18.72 -24.40
CA ASP A 38 33.60 -18.08 -23.34
C ASP A 38 35.11 -18.32 -23.53
N VAL A 39 35.92 -17.31 -23.22
CA VAL A 39 37.39 -17.37 -23.35
C VAL A 39 38.04 -17.11 -22.00
N LEU A 40 38.99 -17.97 -21.61
CA LEU A 40 39.85 -17.74 -20.45
C LEU A 40 41.11 -16.99 -20.87
N LEU A 41 41.34 -15.84 -20.24
CA LEU A 41 42.51 -14.95 -20.47
C LEU A 41 43.55 -15.03 -19.34
N GLY A 42 43.27 -15.81 -18.29
CA GLY A 42 44.13 -15.99 -17.12
C GLY A 42 45.10 -17.15 -17.24
N GLU A 43 46.31 -16.93 -16.73
CA GLU A 43 47.39 -17.91 -16.66
C GLU A 43 47.72 -18.23 -15.20
N MET A 44 47.94 -19.51 -14.92
CA MET A 44 48.28 -20.02 -13.60
C MET A 44 49.81 -20.12 -13.51
N ALA A 45 50.44 -19.04 -13.06
CA ALA A 45 51.89 -18.93 -13.01
C ALA A 45 52.45 -19.66 -11.78
N HIS A 46 53.54 -20.39 -11.94
CA HIS A 46 54.31 -20.89 -10.82
C HIS A 46 55.16 -19.76 -10.21
N ILE A 47 55.12 -19.62 -8.88
CA ILE A 47 55.97 -18.70 -8.13
C ILE A 47 57.43 -19.17 -8.20
N VAL A 48 57.65 -20.46 -7.96
CA VAL A 48 58.90 -21.18 -8.23
C VAL A 48 58.67 -22.11 -9.42
N GLY A 49 59.33 -21.80 -10.54
CA GLY A 49 59.16 -22.48 -11.81
C GLY A 49 59.62 -23.94 -11.80
N GLN A 50 59.03 -24.74 -12.67
CA GLN A 50 59.34 -26.16 -12.83
C GLN A 50 60.61 -26.38 -13.68
N GLY A 51 61.47 -27.32 -13.26
CA GLY A 51 62.66 -27.75 -14.01
C GLY A 51 63.94 -26.93 -13.76
N ASP A 52 65.06 -27.40 -14.30
CA ASP A 52 66.41 -26.84 -14.05
C ASP A 52 66.64 -25.45 -14.70
N ASP A 53 65.76 -25.02 -15.60
CA ASP A 53 65.78 -23.69 -16.24
C ASP A 53 64.57 -22.80 -15.83
N GLY A 54 63.74 -23.26 -14.89
CA GLY A 54 62.56 -22.54 -14.44
C GLY A 54 62.89 -21.26 -13.65
N PRO A 55 62.11 -20.17 -13.80
CA PRO A 55 62.29 -18.97 -13.00
C PRO A 55 62.28 -19.28 -11.50
N ARG A 56 63.33 -18.85 -10.77
CA ARG A 56 63.46 -19.01 -9.30
C ARG A 56 63.59 -20.46 -8.81
N ASN A 57 63.86 -21.44 -9.67
CA ASN A 57 63.95 -22.87 -9.32
C ASN A 57 64.97 -23.22 -8.21
N ALA A 58 66.02 -22.41 -8.01
CA ALA A 58 66.99 -22.58 -6.93
C ALA A 58 66.43 -22.23 -5.53
N LYS A 59 65.18 -21.76 -5.43
CA LYS A 59 64.52 -21.38 -4.18
C LYS A 59 63.58 -22.48 -3.68
N PRO A 60 63.33 -22.57 -2.35
CA PRO A 60 62.35 -23.49 -1.80
C PRO A 60 60.96 -23.25 -2.38
N ILE A 61 60.27 -24.32 -2.75
CA ILE A 61 58.90 -24.27 -3.29
C ILE A 61 57.92 -23.97 -2.15
N PRO A 62 57.12 -22.89 -2.23
CA PRO A 62 56.04 -22.62 -1.28
C PRO A 62 55.08 -23.80 -1.16
N GLY A 63 54.82 -24.27 0.06
CA GLY A 63 53.96 -25.43 0.33
C GLY A 63 54.55 -26.79 -0.11
N GLY A 64 55.79 -26.84 -0.58
CA GLY A 64 56.52 -28.08 -0.89
C GLY A 64 56.04 -28.85 -2.13
N GLN A 65 55.04 -28.33 -2.85
CA GLN A 65 54.47 -28.97 -4.04
C GLN A 65 54.58 -28.03 -5.25
N VAL A 66 55.27 -28.46 -6.31
CA VAL A 66 55.46 -27.66 -7.54
C VAL A 66 54.11 -27.21 -8.11
N ASP A 67 53.17 -28.15 -8.26
CA ASP A 67 51.81 -27.90 -8.76
C ASP A 67 50.79 -27.58 -7.64
N GLY A 68 51.29 -27.25 -6.45
CA GLY A 68 50.48 -26.93 -5.27
C GLY A 68 49.89 -25.52 -5.33
N TYR A 69 48.75 -25.33 -4.65
CA TYR A 69 48.05 -24.04 -4.57
C TYR A 69 48.96 -22.90 -4.08
N GLU A 70 49.79 -23.18 -3.08
CA GLU A 70 50.69 -22.21 -2.46
C GLU A 70 51.78 -21.72 -3.41
N ASN A 71 52.15 -22.53 -4.42
CA ASN A 71 53.13 -22.17 -5.44
C ASN A 71 52.50 -21.50 -6.69
N LEU A 72 51.19 -21.25 -6.71
CA LEU A 72 50.50 -20.73 -7.89
C LEU A 72 49.90 -19.34 -7.65
N ILE A 73 50.05 -18.46 -8.64
CA ILE A 73 49.43 -17.14 -8.69
C ILE A 73 48.72 -16.94 -10.03
N LEU A 74 47.51 -16.37 -9.99
CA LEU A 74 46.70 -16.15 -11.20
C LEU A 74 46.96 -14.77 -11.81
N LEU A 75 47.39 -14.72 -13.06
CA LEU A 75 47.79 -13.48 -13.74
C LEU A 75 47.20 -13.40 -15.16
N CYS A 76 47.13 -12.20 -15.74
CA CYS A 76 46.94 -12.09 -17.19
C CYS A 76 48.26 -12.33 -17.93
N THR A 77 48.17 -12.70 -19.21
CA THR A 77 49.34 -13.01 -20.06
C THR A 77 50.45 -11.96 -20.01
N LYS A 78 50.08 -10.66 -19.98
CA LYS A 78 51.03 -9.56 -19.85
C LYS A 78 51.84 -9.66 -18.56
N HIS A 79 51.16 -9.81 -17.41
CA HIS A 79 51.83 -9.79 -16.11
C HIS A 79 52.54 -11.11 -15.82
N HIS A 80 52.02 -12.24 -16.30
CA HIS A 80 52.73 -13.51 -16.30
C HIS A 80 54.11 -13.37 -16.98
N THR A 81 54.14 -12.84 -18.20
CA THR A 81 55.38 -12.61 -18.95
C THR A 81 56.36 -11.69 -18.21
N ILE A 82 55.86 -10.64 -17.55
CA ILE A 82 56.69 -9.69 -16.79
C ILE A 82 57.37 -10.37 -15.61
N ILE A 83 56.62 -11.14 -14.80
CA ILE A 83 57.16 -11.74 -13.58
C ILE A 83 58.18 -12.84 -13.88
N ASP A 84 58.02 -13.55 -15.00
CA ASP A 84 58.96 -14.60 -15.42
C ASP A 84 60.26 -14.02 -15.95
N ARG A 85 60.20 -12.91 -16.69
CA ARG A 85 61.41 -12.29 -17.26
C ARG A 85 62.17 -11.40 -16.27
N GLN A 86 61.52 -10.90 -15.22
CA GLN A 86 62.13 -10.01 -14.23
C GLN A 86 62.35 -10.70 -12.87
N VAL A 87 63.04 -11.83 -12.88
CA VAL A 87 63.25 -12.71 -11.70
C VAL A 87 63.83 -11.98 -10.47
N ASN A 88 64.79 -11.09 -10.67
CA ASN A 88 65.42 -10.34 -9.57
C ASN A 88 64.46 -9.33 -8.91
N LYS A 89 63.47 -8.83 -9.67
CA LYS A 89 62.47 -7.86 -9.18
C LYS A 89 61.29 -8.57 -8.51
N TYR A 90 60.88 -9.71 -9.06
CA TYR A 90 59.79 -10.54 -8.57
C TYR A 90 60.35 -11.79 -7.89
N THR A 91 60.87 -11.58 -6.69
CA THR A 91 61.35 -12.66 -5.80
C THR A 91 60.19 -13.53 -5.33
N VAL A 92 60.49 -14.72 -4.81
CA VAL A 92 59.49 -15.65 -4.25
C VAL A 92 58.66 -14.95 -3.18
N ASP A 93 59.31 -14.29 -2.21
CA ASP A 93 58.63 -13.60 -1.11
C ASP A 93 57.67 -12.51 -1.63
N ARG A 94 58.08 -11.77 -2.66
CA ARG A 94 57.24 -10.74 -3.26
C ARG A 94 56.00 -11.32 -3.94
N LEU A 95 56.15 -12.43 -4.65
CA LEU A 95 55.03 -13.09 -5.34
C LEU A 95 54.07 -13.76 -4.35
N VAL A 96 54.59 -14.36 -3.28
CA VAL A 96 53.77 -14.90 -2.18
C VAL A 96 52.97 -13.78 -1.51
N GLN A 97 53.62 -12.65 -1.19
CA GLN A 97 52.95 -11.50 -0.61
C GLN A 97 51.88 -10.93 -1.55
N MET A 98 52.20 -10.79 -2.85
CA MET A 98 51.28 -10.29 -3.86
C MET A 98 50.04 -11.18 -4.01
N LYS A 99 50.22 -12.52 -3.98
CA LYS A 99 49.12 -13.48 -3.93
C LYS A 99 48.25 -13.28 -2.68
N ALA A 100 48.88 -13.21 -1.50
CA ALA A 100 48.16 -13.05 -0.23
C ALA A 100 47.37 -11.74 -0.17
N ASP A 101 47.95 -10.63 -0.64
CA ASP A 101 47.30 -9.32 -0.67
C ASP A 101 46.13 -9.28 -1.65
N HIS A 102 46.28 -9.91 -2.82
CA HIS A 102 45.20 -10.04 -3.79
C HIS A 102 44.03 -10.86 -3.24
N GLU A 103 44.30 -12.03 -2.68
CA GLU A 103 43.24 -12.88 -2.11
C GLU A 103 42.53 -12.20 -0.94
N ARG A 104 43.25 -11.46 -0.09
CA ARG A 104 42.64 -10.65 0.98
C ARG A 104 41.75 -9.55 0.40
N TRP A 105 42.17 -8.90 -0.68
CA TRP A 105 41.35 -7.90 -1.37
C TRP A 105 40.09 -8.53 -1.98
N VAL A 106 40.18 -9.70 -2.59
CA VAL A 106 39.02 -10.43 -3.14
C VAL A 106 38.03 -10.75 -2.03
N ASP A 107 38.50 -11.32 -0.92
CA ASP A 107 37.67 -11.71 0.22
C ASP A 107 36.94 -10.47 0.80
N ALA A 108 37.68 -9.39 1.07
CA ALA A 108 37.11 -8.12 1.55
C ALA A 108 36.14 -7.45 0.54
N SER A 109 36.27 -7.72 -0.76
CA SER A 109 35.36 -7.17 -1.78
C SER A 109 34.07 -7.98 -1.94
N LEU A 110 34.03 -9.20 -1.39
CA LEU A 110 32.92 -10.13 -1.47
C LEU A 110 32.14 -10.26 -0.15
N THR A 111 32.71 -9.82 0.98
CA THR A 111 32.00 -9.74 2.27
C THR A 111 30.81 -8.77 2.18
N TYR A 112 29.62 -9.31 2.47
CA TYR A 112 28.33 -8.60 2.43
C TYR A 112 28.33 -7.32 3.29
N GLU A 113 29.05 -7.35 4.41
CA GLU A 113 29.12 -6.26 5.38
C GLU A 113 29.91 -5.04 4.88
N ASP A 114 30.87 -5.22 3.97
CA ASP A 114 31.75 -4.13 3.51
C ASP A 114 31.20 -3.39 2.29
N ARG A 115 30.46 -4.07 1.40
CA ARG A 115 29.81 -3.45 0.22
C ARG A 115 28.81 -2.35 0.56
N PHE A 116 28.28 -2.36 1.78
CA PHE A 116 27.33 -1.35 2.27
C PHE A 116 27.90 -0.47 3.38
N ARG A 117 29.11 -0.73 3.89
CA ARG A 117 29.70 0.06 4.99
C ARG A 117 30.08 1.47 4.55
N GLU A 118 30.46 1.67 3.29
CA GLU A 118 30.71 3.01 2.71
C GLU A 118 29.41 3.78 2.37
N VAL A 119 28.25 3.12 2.34
CA VAL A 119 26.95 3.76 2.00
C VAL A 119 26.20 4.22 3.25
N HIS A 120 26.66 3.87 4.45
CA HIS A 120 26.10 4.33 5.72
C HIS A 120 26.83 5.56 6.25
N GLU A 121 26.88 6.65 5.48
CA GLU A 121 26.86 7.95 6.14
C GLU A 121 25.57 8.02 6.99
N PRO A 122 25.60 8.58 8.21
CA PRO A 122 24.37 8.79 8.97
C PRO A 122 23.42 9.64 8.12
N CYS A 123 22.40 9.01 7.56
CA CYS A 123 21.41 9.70 6.76
C CYS A 123 20.61 10.59 7.71
N GLU A 124 20.54 11.89 7.38
CA GLU A 124 19.75 12.85 8.14
C GLU A 124 18.28 12.41 8.12
N MET A 125 17.75 12.09 9.30
CA MET A 125 16.36 11.66 9.44
C MET A 125 15.45 12.85 9.16
N GLN A 126 14.58 12.68 8.18
CA GLN A 126 13.59 13.66 7.80
C GLN A 126 12.27 13.37 8.51
N THR A 127 11.62 14.42 9.01
CA THR A 127 10.24 14.33 9.50
C THR A 127 9.30 14.65 8.34
N GLU A 128 8.46 13.70 7.97
CA GLU A 128 7.49 13.84 6.88
C GLU A 128 6.07 13.57 7.38
N THR A 129 5.12 14.38 6.91
CA THR A 129 3.70 14.14 7.14
C THR A 129 3.14 13.22 6.08
N VAL A 130 2.67 12.04 6.48
CA VAL A 130 2.16 11.03 5.55
C VAL A 130 0.68 11.27 5.29
N ALA A 131 0.30 11.30 4.01
CA ALA A 131 -1.11 11.36 3.62
C ALA A 131 -1.82 10.04 3.96
N SER A 132 -2.81 10.09 4.87
CA SER A 132 -3.63 8.94 5.22
C SER A 132 -4.83 8.76 4.26
N THR A 133 -5.49 7.61 4.42
CA THR A 133 -6.79 7.30 3.81
C THR A 133 -7.92 7.22 4.84
N LEU A 134 -7.63 7.64 6.07
CA LEU A 134 -8.52 7.58 7.21
C LEU A 134 -9.05 8.97 7.52
N LEU A 135 -10.37 9.10 7.55
CA LEU A 135 -11.06 10.24 8.13
C LEU A 135 -11.35 9.94 9.60
N PRO A 136 -11.07 10.85 10.54
CA PRO A 136 -11.44 10.63 11.94
C PRO A 136 -12.96 10.61 12.09
N VAL A 137 -13.47 9.90 13.09
CA VAL A 137 -14.88 10.04 13.49
C VAL A 137 -14.90 10.83 14.79
N GLU A 138 -15.42 12.06 14.71
CA GLU A 138 -15.48 13.00 15.84
C GLU A 138 -16.59 12.62 16.81
N ARG A 139 -17.73 12.15 16.29
CA ARG A 139 -18.90 11.76 17.09
C ARG A 139 -19.43 10.40 16.67
N MET A 140 -19.76 9.59 17.67
CA MET A 140 -20.37 8.27 17.52
C MET A 140 -21.72 8.25 18.27
N PRO A 141 -22.73 7.48 17.79
CA PRO A 141 -23.96 7.24 18.53
C PRO A 141 -23.64 6.59 19.87
N ARG A 142 -24.04 7.28 20.94
CA ARG A 142 -23.83 6.81 22.31
C ARG A 142 -24.76 5.67 22.64
N PHE A 143 -26.03 5.75 22.27
CA PHE A 143 -27.01 4.73 22.65
C PHE A 143 -27.46 3.89 21.46
N VAL A 144 -27.75 2.63 21.74
CA VAL A 144 -28.51 1.76 20.84
C VAL A 144 -29.86 1.50 21.48
N TYR A 145 -30.91 1.98 20.83
CA TYR A 145 -32.28 1.72 21.25
C TYR A 145 -32.73 0.40 20.67
N SER A 146 -33.45 -0.38 21.48
CA SER A 146 -34.02 -1.64 21.04
C SER A 146 -35.42 -1.87 21.56
N ALA A 147 -36.25 -2.54 20.77
CA ALA A 147 -37.61 -2.90 21.19
C ALA A 147 -38.03 -4.23 20.58
N ALA A 148 -39.01 -4.89 21.20
CA ALA A 148 -39.57 -6.12 20.68
C ALA A 148 -40.15 -5.91 19.28
N CYS A 149 -39.76 -6.76 18.32
CA CYS A 149 -40.18 -6.66 16.92
C CYS A 149 -40.46 -8.06 16.35
N THR A 150 -41.73 -8.32 16.06
CA THR A 150 -42.17 -9.58 15.43
C THR A 150 -42.05 -9.54 13.90
N SER A 151 -41.96 -8.33 13.33
CA SER A 151 -41.81 -8.11 11.89
C SER A 151 -40.41 -8.48 11.40
N LYS A 152 -40.33 -9.05 10.20
CA LYS A 152 -39.03 -9.28 9.54
C LYS A 152 -38.44 -7.95 9.07
N GLU A 153 -37.11 -7.86 9.05
CA GLU A 153 -36.36 -6.66 8.60
C GLU A 153 -36.84 -6.11 7.24
N ARG A 154 -37.14 -7.00 6.28
CA ARG A 154 -37.66 -6.62 4.95
C ARG A 154 -39.06 -5.99 5.00
N THR A 155 -39.90 -6.40 5.94
CA THR A 155 -41.25 -5.85 6.13
C THR A 155 -41.14 -4.43 6.68
N VAL A 156 -40.35 -4.25 7.75
CA VAL A 156 -40.08 -2.94 8.35
C VAL A 156 -39.51 -1.98 7.30
N SER A 157 -38.49 -2.41 6.55
CA SER A 157 -37.87 -1.59 5.50
C SER A 157 -38.82 -1.14 4.40
N LYS A 158 -39.86 -1.93 4.08
CA LYS A 158 -40.86 -1.56 3.08
C LYS A 158 -41.93 -0.63 3.67
N GLY A 159 -42.27 -0.81 4.95
CA GLY A 159 -43.33 -0.09 5.62
C GLY A 159 -42.94 1.32 6.07
N MET A 160 -41.68 1.56 6.47
CA MET A 160 -41.23 2.89 6.93
C MET A 160 -41.27 4.01 5.87
N GLY A 161 -41.47 3.69 4.59
CA GLY A 161 -41.50 4.70 3.53
C GLY A 161 -40.19 5.51 3.41
N ARG A 162 -40.28 6.71 2.84
CA ARG A 162 -39.19 7.70 2.86
C ARG A 162 -39.49 8.72 3.95
N SER A 163 -38.51 9.00 4.82
CA SER A 163 -38.58 10.10 5.78
C SER A 163 -38.89 11.42 5.05
N PRO A 164 -39.76 12.29 5.60
CA PRO A 164 -40.00 13.64 5.08
C PRO A 164 -38.72 14.49 5.09
N ASP A 165 -37.90 14.31 6.12
CA ASP A 165 -36.56 14.89 6.16
C ASP A 165 -35.58 14.01 5.39
N PRO A 166 -34.99 14.49 4.28
CA PRO A 166 -33.99 13.75 3.54
C PRO A 166 -32.67 13.60 4.28
N ARG A 167 -32.38 14.39 5.32
CA ARG A 167 -31.13 14.30 6.11
C ARG A 167 -31.21 13.14 7.09
N LEU A 168 -32.29 13.06 7.86
CA LEU A 168 -32.58 11.98 8.80
C LEU A 168 -32.34 10.58 8.20
N MET A 169 -31.54 9.79 8.91
CA MET A 169 -31.28 8.39 8.63
C MET A 169 -31.92 7.52 9.72
N LEU A 170 -32.47 6.39 9.30
CA LEU A 170 -33.15 5.44 10.19
C LEU A 170 -32.48 4.07 10.04
N PRO A 171 -31.21 3.92 10.44
CA PRO A 171 -30.53 2.63 10.38
C PRO A 171 -31.15 1.70 11.41
N PHE A 172 -31.54 0.50 10.99
CA PHE A 172 -32.04 -0.51 11.90
C PHE A 172 -31.61 -1.91 11.46
N ILE A 173 -31.60 -2.83 12.42
CA ILE A 173 -31.45 -4.26 12.21
C ILE A 173 -32.46 -5.02 13.06
N VAL A 174 -32.83 -6.23 12.64
CA VAL A 174 -33.68 -7.12 13.45
C VAL A 174 -32.92 -8.39 13.80
N ARG A 175 -32.72 -8.67 15.09
CA ARG A 175 -32.01 -9.84 15.63
C ARG A 175 -32.79 -10.38 16.81
N GLY A 176 -32.96 -11.70 16.90
CA GLY A 176 -33.62 -12.33 18.06
C GLY A 176 -35.04 -11.83 18.36
N LYS A 177 -35.84 -11.46 17.34
CA LYS A 177 -37.17 -10.83 17.49
C LYS A 177 -37.15 -9.46 18.20
N ARG A 178 -36.01 -8.76 18.13
CA ARG A 178 -35.86 -7.38 18.58
C ARG A 178 -35.31 -6.54 17.44
N LEU A 179 -35.78 -5.30 17.36
CA LEU A 179 -35.26 -4.27 16.47
C LEU A 179 -34.21 -3.47 17.26
N TYR A 180 -33.12 -3.11 16.61
CA TYR A 180 -32.07 -2.25 17.14
C TYR A 180 -31.85 -1.07 16.18
N THR A 181 -31.67 0.14 16.70
CA THR A 181 -31.55 1.39 15.93
C THR A 181 -30.75 2.45 16.69
N PHE A 182 -30.19 3.43 15.98
CA PHE A 182 -29.62 4.64 16.59
C PHE A 182 -30.65 5.76 16.81
N PHE A 183 -31.86 5.60 16.27
CA PHE A 183 -32.96 6.53 16.47
C PHE A 183 -33.58 6.32 17.86
N ASP A 184 -33.78 7.41 18.61
CA ASP A 184 -34.42 7.36 19.91
C ASP A 184 -35.89 6.91 19.81
N LEU A 185 -36.17 5.71 20.33
CA LEU A 185 -37.50 5.10 20.30
C LEU A 185 -38.47 5.72 21.34
N SER A 186 -37.99 6.53 22.28
CA SER A 186 -38.84 7.22 23.26
C SER A 186 -39.71 8.31 22.63
N ARG A 187 -39.31 8.79 21.44
CA ARG A 187 -39.98 9.88 20.75
C ARG A 187 -41.37 9.48 20.28
N SER A 188 -42.33 10.37 20.51
CA SER A 188 -43.72 10.20 20.08
C SER A 188 -43.92 10.17 18.56
N ASP A 189 -42.96 10.71 17.80
CA ASP A 189 -42.94 10.73 16.34
C ASP A 189 -42.12 9.56 15.74
N SER A 190 -41.85 8.52 16.52
CA SER A 190 -41.02 7.39 16.10
C SER A 190 -41.53 6.73 14.80
N PRO A 191 -40.73 6.72 13.72
CA PRO A 191 -41.08 6.04 12.47
C PRO A 191 -41.19 4.51 12.62
N PHE A 192 -40.80 3.97 13.78
CA PHE A 192 -40.83 2.55 14.09
C PHE A 192 -42.10 2.13 14.84
N ALA A 193 -42.97 3.06 15.25
CA ALA A 193 -44.13 2.80 16.11
C ALA A 193 -45.04 1.66 15.60
N ASP A 194 -45.23 1.53 14.29
CA ASP A 194 -46.06 0.48 13.68
C ASP A 194 -45.42 -0.92 13.73
N PHE A 195 -44.14 -1.03 14.09
CA PHE A 195 -43.36 -2.27 13.98
C PHE A 195 -42.80 -2.77 15.32
N VAL A 196 -42.77 -1.93 16.35
CA VAL A 196 -42.19 -2.25 17.66
C VAL A 196 -43.15 -1.92 18.79
N ASP A 197 -43.01 -2.62 19.91
CA ASP A 197 -43.70 -2.25 21.15
C ASP A 197 -42.96 -1.11 21.84
N LEU A 198 -43.51 0.09 21.78
CA LEU A 198 -42.93 1.30 22.39
C LEU A 198 -43.09 1.35 23.91
N ASN A 199 -43.87 0.46 24.54
CA ASN A 199 -44.03 0.44 26.00
C ASN A 199 -42.90 -0.31 26.73
N GLY A 200 -42.01 -1.00 25.98
CA GLY A 200 -40.95 -1.84 26.52
C GLY A 200 -39.69 -1.78 25.66
N PHE A 201 -39.21 -0.56 25.38
CA PHE A 201 -37.92 -0.36 24.74
C PHE A 201 -36.80 -0.34 25.79
N ASP A 202 -35.61 -0.74 25.36
CA ASP A 202 -34.37 -0.66 26.13
C ASP A 202 -33.44 0.35 25.47
N GLU A 203 -32.73 1.11 26.28
CA GLU A 203 -31.64 1.99 25.90
C GLU A 203 -30.35 1.42 26.49
N GLU A 204 -29.35 1.16 25.65
CA GLU A 204 -28.06 0.63 26.09
C GLU A 204 -26.92 1.55 25.61
N ASP A 205 -26.00 1.91 26.51
CA ASP A 205 -24.79 2.63 26.15
C ASP A 205 -23.89 1.74 25.28
N ALA A 206 -23.54 2.23 24.10
CA ALA A 206 -22.78 1.49 23.11
C ALA A 206 -21.32 1.31 23.54
N PHE A 207 -20.71 2.33 24.14
CA PHE A 207 -19.31 2.26 24.58
C PHE A 207 -19.17 1.23 25.70
N GLU A 208 -20.04 1.27 26.70
CA GLU A 208 -19.97 0.39 27.86
C GLU A 208 -20.45 -1.03 27.55
N CYS A 209 -21.62 -1.16 26.89
CA CYS A 209 -22.32 -2.44 26.78
C CYS A 209 -22.15 -3.13 25.42
N TRP A 210 -21.84 -2.40 24.35
CA TRP A 210 -21.80 -2.97 22.99
C TRP A 210 -20.39 -3.17 22.46
N TRP A 211 -19.48 -2.23 22.70
CA TRP A 211 -18.17 -2.23 22.05
C TRP A 211 -17.20 -3.28 22.60
N ASN A 212 -17.47 -3.79 23.80
CA ASN A 212 -16.69 -4.83 24.46
C ASN A 212 -17.26 -6.25 24.21
N ASP A 213 -18.51 -6.34 23.72
CA ASP A 213 -19.14 -7.61 23.33
C ASP A 213 -18.98 -7.85 21.82
N ALA A 214 -18.43 -9.00 21.45
CA ALA A 214 -18.08 -9.29 20.07
C ALA A 214 -19.30 -9.36 19.12
N ASP A 215 -20.45 -9.82 19.59
CA ASP A 215 -21.65 -9.94 18.77
C ASP A 215 -22.38 -8.60 18.66
N LYS A 216 -22.52 -7.88 19.77
CA LYS A 216 -23.08 -6.52 19.78
C LYS A 216 -22.21 -5.55 18.98
N LEU A 217 -20.89 -5.62 19.07
CA LEU A 217 -20.00 -4.81 18.23
C LEU A 217 -20.24 -5.06 16.73
N ARG A 218 -20.45 -6.32 16.32
CA ARG A 218 -20.79 -6.66 14.93
C ARG A 218 -22.13 -6.08 14.50
N TRP A 219 -23.12 -6.05 15.41
CA TRP A 219 -24.43 -5.45 15.16
C TRP A 219 -24.36 -3.92 15.08
N TYR A 220 -23.58 -3.29 15.96
CA TYR A 220 -23.29 -1.86 15.91
C TYR A 220 -22.65 -1.48 14.56
N VAL A 221 -21.65 -2.24 14.12
CA VAL A 221 -21.03 -2.06 12.80
C VAL A 221 -22.03 -2.33 11.65
N ASP A 222 -22.98 -3.25 11.80
CA ASP A 222 -24.04 -3.48 10.80
C ASP A 222 -24.95 -2.23 10.69
N LEU A 223 -25.34 -1.60 11.80
CA LEU A 223 -26.07 -0.33 11.81
C LEU A 223 -25.28 0.77 11.08
N MET A 224 -24.00 0.95 11.40
CA MET A 224 -23.14 1.91 10.70
C MET A 224 -23.02 1.61 9.19
N ASN A 225 -22.96 0.33 8.81
CA ASN A 225 -22.98 -0.07 7.40
C ASN A 225 -24.32 0.28 6.73
N ARG A 226 -25.45 0.26 7.44
CA ARG A 226 -26.73 0.77 6.89
C ARG A 226 -26.64 2.25 6.56
N CYS A 227 -25.98 3.04 7.41
CA CYS A 227 -25.71 4.46 7.16
C CYS A 227 -24.87 4.65 5.89
N LEU A 228 -23.77 3.90 5.74
CA LEU A 228 -22.94 3.96 4.53
C LEU A 228 -23.71 3.55 3.27
N ASN A 229 -24.54 2.51 3.34
CA ASN A 229 -25.39 2.10 2.23
C ASN A 229 -26.39 3.19 1.82
N LYS A 230 -26.94 3.92 2.81
CA LYS A 230 -27.86 5.03 2.56
C LYS A 230 -27.13 6.21 1.92
N LEU A 231 -25.99 6.63 2.47
CA LEU A 231 -25.15 7.71 1.93
C LEU A 231 -24.75 7.40 0.48
N THR A 232 -24.07 6.27 0.27
CA THR A 232 -23.58 5.88 -1.07
C THR A 232 -24.73 5.70 -2.08
N GLY A 233 -25.88 5.21 -1.62
CA GLY A 233 -27.09 5.12 -2.44
C GLY A 233 -27.66 6.49 -2.84
N ARG A 234 -27.62 7.50 -1.94
CA ARG A 234 -28.02 8.88 -2.26
C ARG A 234 -27.14 9.49 -3.36
N HIS A 235 -25.84 9.16 -3.37
CA HIS A 235 -24.93 9.55 -4.46
C HIS A 235 -25.00 8.65 -5.71
N GLY A 236 -25.94 7.70 -5.75
CA GLY A 236 -26.16 6.82 -6.92
C GLY A 236 -25.07 5.78 -7.13
N LEU A 237 -24.37 5.35 -6.08
CA LEU A 237 -23.47 4.19 -6.12
C LEU A 237 -24.24 2.88 -5.93
N MET A 238 -23.69 1.80 -6.48
CA MET A 238 -24.20 0.45 -6.29
C MET A 238 -23.31 -0.37 -5.35
N LEU A 239 -23.91 -1.21 -4.53
CA LEU A 239 -23.19 -2.11 -3.63
C LEU A 239 -22.82 -3.45 -4.31
N ASP A 240 -21.52 -3.74 -4.37
CA ASP A 240 -20.98 -5.06 -4.69
C ASP A 240 -20.81 -5.87 -3.39
N ARG A 241 -21.89 -6.55 -2.97
CA ARG A 241 -21.93 -7.31 -1.70
C ARG A 241 -20.83 -8.35 -1.58
N LYS A 242 -20.45 -9.00 -2.70
CA LYS A 242 -19.43 -10.05 -2.71
C LYS A 242 -18.05 -9.52 -2.34
N HIS A 243 -17.71 -8.34 -2.84
CA HIS A 243 -16.39 -7.72 -2.63
C HIS A 243 -16.40 -6.61 -1.56
N LYS A 244 -17.57 -6.32 -0.97
CA LYS A 244 -17.77 -5.32 0.10
C LYS A 244 -17.28 -3.92 -0.32
N ARG A 245 -17.74 -3.45 -1.48
CA ARG A 245 -17.37 -2.16 -2.06
C ARG A 245 -18.54 -1.52 -2.80
N TYR A 246 -18.47 -0.21 -2.95
CA TYR A 246 -19.42 0.59 -3.71
C TYR A 246 -18.80 0.96 -5.05
N TYR A 247 -19.60 1.06 -6.11
CA TYR A 247 -19.09 1.40 -7.44
C TYR A 247 -20.08 2.26 -8.22
N PHE A 248 -19.56 3.03 -9.16
CA PHE A 248 -20.39 3.81 -10.08
C PHE A 248 -20.99 2.90 -11.18
N PRO A 249 -22.31 2.82 -11.33
CA PRO A 249 -22.91 2.28 -12.54
C PRO A 249 -22.65 3.22 -13.73
N PRO A 250 -22.80 2.73 -14.98
CA PRO A 250 -22.95 3.60 -16.15
C PRO A 250 -24.11 4.59 -15.96
N GLU A 251 -24.10 5.69 -16.70
CA GLU A 251 -25.20 6.68 -16.65
C GLU A 251 -26.48 6.07 -17.22
N ASP A 252 -26.33 5.41 -18.36
CA ASP A 252 -27.36 4.65 -19.07
C ASP A 252 -26.69 3.51 -19.84
N VAL A 253 -27.47 2.70 -20.55
CA VAL A 253 -27.01 1.59 -21.39
C VAL A 253 -25.93 2.07 -22.36
N ASN A 254 -24.71 1.55 -22.15
CA ASN A 254 -23.51 1.90 -22.90
C ASN A 254 -23.10 3.39 -22.84
N GLN A 255 -23.60 4.16 -21.87
CA GLN A 255 -23.25 5.57 -21.69
C GLN A 255 -22.29 5.76 -20.50
N LYS A 256 -21.15 6.41 -20.77
CA LYS A 256 -20.17 6.73 -19.72
C LYS A 256 -20.79 7.68 -18.69
N ARG A 257 -20.44 7.47 -17.42
CA ARG A 257 -20.80 8.36 -16.31
C ARG A 257 -19.64 9.27 -15.97
N GLN A 258 -19.94 10.55 -15.77
CA GLN A 258 -18.97 11.56 -15.35
C GLN A 258 -19.50 12.31 -14.12
N VAL A 259 -18.58 12.73 -13.26
CA VAL A 259 -18.88 13.43 -12.01
C VAL A 259 -18.02 14.69 -11.92
N ASP A 260 -18.65 15.81 -11.58
CA ASP A 260 -17.96 17.05 -11.23
C ASP A 260 -17.37 16.94 -9.82
N TYR A 261 -16.14 17.43 -9.63
CA TYR A 261 -15.46 17.40 -8.34
C TYR A 261 -14.43 18.54 -8.24
N PHE A 262 -14.03 18.91 -7.02
CA PHE A 262 -12.90 19.82 -6.81
C PHE A 262 -11.60 19.04 -6.72
N THR A 263 -10.58 19.50 -7.45
CA THR A 263 -9.23 18.91 -7.42
C THR A 263 -8.48 19.32 -6.15
N LEU A 264 -7.35 18.65 -5.86
CA LEU A 264 -6.44 19.01 -4.75
C LEU A 264 -5.93 20.46 -4.82
N SER A 265 -6.01 21.12 -5.98
CA SER A 265 -5.65 22.52 -6.16
C SER A 265 -6.85 23.48 -6.12
N GLY A 266 -8.03 23.03 -5.66
CA GLY A 266 -9.25 23.85 -5.59
C GLY A 266 -9.95 24.11 -6.93
N ARG A 267 -9.48 23.52 -8.04
CA ARG A 267 -10.11 23.72 -9.36
C ARG A 267 -11.24 22.72 -9.59
N LYS A 268 -12.39 23.18 -10.09
CA LYS A 268 -13.47 22.31 -10.54
C LYS A 268 -13.05 21.51 -11.78
N SER A 269 -13.33 20.22 -11.80
CA SER A 269 -12.97 19.29 -12.88
C SER A 269 -14.04 18.21 -13.06
N LYS A 270 -13.99 17.50 -14.19
CA LYS A 270 -14.86 16.35 -14.49
C LYS A 270 -14.04 15.06 -14.54
N LEU A 271 -14.45 14.07 -13.75
CA LEU A 271 -13.85 12.73 -13.76
C LEU A 271 -14.80 11.73 -14.42
N SER A 272 -14.26 10.86 -15.28
CA SER A 272 -15.03 9.72 -15.79
C SER A 272 -14.99 8.60 -14.75
N VAL A 273 -16.16 8.18 -14.27
CA VAL A 273 -16.27 7.27 -13.13
C VAL A 273 -16.77 5.89 -13.50
N ALA A 274 -17.46 5.76 -14.64
CA ALA A 274 -17.76 4.51 -15.30
C ALA A 274 -17.64 4.70 -16.81
N TRP A 275 -16.78 3.94 -17.49
CA TRP A 275 -16.55 4.11 -18.93
C TRP A 275 -16.00 2.84 -19.59
N GLU A 276 -16.20 2.73 -20.90
CA GLU A 276 -15.47 1.78 -21.74
C GLU A 276 -14.14 2.41 -22.21
N PRO A 277 -12.97 1.84 -21.85
CA PRO A 277 -11.70 2.35 -22.35
C PRO A 277 -11.56 2.10 -23.86
N THR A 278 -11.09 3.10 -24.60
CA THR A 278 -10.93 3.03 -26.06
C THR A 278 -9.48 2.73 -26.48
N ARG A 279 -9.31 2.21 -27.70
CA ARG A 279 -8.02 2.01 -28.35
C ARG A 279 -7.55 3.33 -28.95
N LYS A 280 -6.38 3.83 -28.54
CA LYS A 280 -5.86 5.14 -29.02
C LYS A 280 -5.78 5.27 -30.55
N LYS A 281 -5.46 4.18 -31.27
CA LYS A 281 -5.30 4.19 -32.73
C LYS A 281 -6.62 4.19 -33.50
N THR A 282 -7.62 3.45 -33.03
CA THR A 282 -8.89 3.24 -33.77
C THR A 282 -10.08 3.99 -33.17
N GLY A 283 -9.98 4.47 -31.93
CA GLY A 283 -11.11 5.05 -31.18
C GLY A 283 -12.12 4.03 -30.66
N GLU A 284 -12.03 2.77 -31.09
CA GLU A 284 -12.98 1.71 -30.73
C GLU A 284 -12.85 1.27 -29.27
N GLY A 285 -13.97 0.86 -28.68
CA GLY A 285 -14.06 0.28 -27.34
C GLY A 285 -13.22 -0.99 -27.19
N LYS A 286 -12.69 -1.23 -25.99
CA LYS A 286 -11.90 -2.43 -25.68
C LYS A 286 -12.74 -3.65 -25.28
N GLY A 287 -14.08 -3.56 -25.35
CA GLY A 287 -15.00 -4.66 -25.03
C GLY A 287 -15.06 -4.97 -23.53
N PHE A 288 -14.82 -3.96 -22.69
CA PHE A 288 -15.01 -4.03 -21.24
C PHE A 288 -15.15 -2.62 -20.65
N TRP A 289 -15.83 -2.53 -19.53
CA TRP A 289 -16.03 -1.30 -18.79
C TRP A 289 -15.18 -1.28 -17.52
N GLU A 290 -14.66 -0.11 -17.18
CA GLU A 290 -14.00 0.19 -15.91
C GLU A 290 -14.91 1.09 -15.08
N HIS A 291 -15.09 0.73 -13.82
CA HIS A 291 -15.87 1.47 -12.85
C HIS A 291 -14.96 1.81 -11.68
N LEU A 292 -14.91 3.09 -11.32
CA LEU A 292 -14.35 3.50 -10.04
C LEU A 292 -15.20 2.88 -8.93
N ALA A 293 -14.51 2.32 -7.96
CA ALA A 293 -15.12 1.72 -6.79
C ALA A 293 -14.41 2.21 -5.52
N VAL A 294 -15.05 2.01 -4.37
CA VAL A 294 -14.49 2.35 -3.06
C VAL A 294 -14.94 1.32 -2.03
N SER A 295 -14.00 0.84 -1.22
CA SER A 295 -14.29 0.15 0.04
C SER A 295 -14.31 1.19 1.14
N LEU A 296 -15.46 1.36 1.78
CA LEU A 296 -15.66 2.22 2.94
C LEU A 296 -15.86 1.35 4.18
N ARG A 297 -15.12 1.61 5.26
CA ARG A 297 -15.28 0.88 6.52
C ARG A 297 -15.07 1.79 7.71
N PHE A 298 -15.93 1.67 8.71
CA PHE A 298 -15.62 2.16 10.04
C PHE A 298 -14.65 1.18 10.71
N GLU A 299 -13.50 1.68 11.14
CA GLU A 299 -12.45 0.92 11.81
C GLU A 299 -12.27 1.48 13.22
N LYS A 300 -12.40 0.62 14.23
CA LYS A 300 -12.09 0.95 15.62
C LYS A 300 -10.57 0.90 15.77
N VAL A 301 -9.94 2.04 16.05
CA VAL A 301 -8.48 2.17 16.14
C VAL A 301 -7.97 2.11 17.57
N ASP A 302 -8.83 2.40 18.54
CA ASP A 302 -8.56 2.28 19.97
C ASP A 302 -9.86 1.97 20.73
N SER A 303 -9.80 1.79 22.05
CA SER A 303 -10.94 1.54 22.95
C SER A 303 -12.14 2.46 22.70
N ALA A 304 -11.90 3.76 22.48
CA ALA A 304 -12.93 4.77 22.25
C ALA A 304 -12.91 5.41 20.85
N SER A 305 -11.88 5.16 20.04
CA SER A 305 -11.62 5.93 18.82
C SER A 305 -11.96 5.16 17.55
N TRP A 306 -12.61 5.85 16.61
CA TRP A 306 -13.02 5.30 15.32
C TRP A 306 -12.53 6.17 14.16
N CYS A 307 -12.32 5.53 13.02
CA CYS A 307 -12.04 6.22 11.76
C CYS A 307 -12.88 5.62 10.62
N LEU A 308 -13.17 6.41 9.59
CA LEU A 308 -13.74 5.96 8.33
C LEU A 308 -12.61 5.78 7.31
N SER A 309 -12.33 4.54 6.91
CA SER A 309 -11.33 4.23 5.90
C SER A 309 -11.89 4.35 4.48
N ILE A 310 -11.19 5.09 3.62
CA ILE A 310 -11.51 5.26 2.19
C ILE A 310 -10.48 4.51 1.36
N ARG A 311 -10.86 3.37 0.78
CA ARG A 311 -9.96 2.58 -0.05
C ARG A 311 -10.44 2.57 -1.50
N PRO A 312 -9.80 3.35 -2.41
CA PRO A 312 -10.10 3.30 -3.82
C PRO A 312 -9.91 1.90 -4.40
N GLU A 313 -10.90 1.46 -5.16
CA GLU A 313 -10.97 0.16 -5.80
C GLU A 313 -11.39 0.30 -7.27
N ARG A 314 -11.47 -0.85 -7.96
CA ARG A 314 -11.95 -0.96 -9.33
C ARG A 314 -12.89 -2.13 -9.50
N ARG A 315 -13.98 -1.91 -10.24
CA ARG A 315 -14.83 -2.98 -10.76
C ARG A 315 -14.75 -2.99 -12.29
N PHE A 316 -14.79 -4.18 -12.86
CA PHE A 316 -14.74 -4.36 -14.31
C PHE A 316 -15.93 -5.21 -14.76
N THR A 317 -16.61 -4.75 -15.82
CA THR A 317 -17.77 -5.43 -16.39
C THR A 317 -17.60 -5.59 -17.90
N LYS A 318 -18.44 -6.42 -18.53
CA LYS A 318 -18.41 -6.63 -19.98
C LYS A 318 -19.07 -5.47 -20.74
N ASP A 319 -20.19 -5.00 -20.22
CA ASP A 319 -21.18 -4.14 -20.88
C ASP A 319 -21.68 -3.01 -19.95
N GLY A 320 -20.93 -2.70 -18.90
CA GLY A 320 -21.33 -1.77 -17.85
C GLY A 320 -22.07 -2.42 -16.68
N ASN A 321 -22.60 -3.65 -16.85
CA ASN A 321 -23.45 -4.30 -15.85
C ASN A 321 -22.90 -5.65 -15.40
N VAL A 322 -22.62 -6.54 -16.35
CA VAL A 322 -22.24 -7.94 -16.09
C VAL A 322 -20.77 -8.03 -15.66
N PRO A 323 -20.45 -8.51 -14.44
CA PRO A 323 -19.07 -8.62 -13.98
C PRO A 323 -18.20 -9.48 -14.90
N LEU A 324 -16.94 -9.06 -15.10
CA LEU A 324 -15.96 -9.92 -15.77
C LEU A 324 -15.62 -11.15 -14.91
N SER A 325 -15.21 -12.23 -15.58
CA SER A 325 -14.68 -13.43 -14.93
C SER A 325 -13.50 -13.08 -14.00
N PRO A 326 -13.29 -13.78 -12.87
CA PRO A 326 -12.22 -13.48 -11.91
C PRO A 326 -10.83 -13.33 -12.55
N LYS A 327 -10.43 -14.26 -13.44
CA LYS A 327 -9.14 -14.22 -14.14
C LYS A 327 -8.93 -12.92 -14.95
N ARG A 328 -9.97 -12.46 -15.65
CA ARG A 328 -9.93 -11.21 -16.42
C ARG A 328 -9.90 -9.99 -15.50
N THR A 329 -10.71 -10.00 -14.43
CA THR A 329 -10.75 -8.92 -13.42
C THR A 329 -9.38 -8.72 -12.78
N THR A 330 -8.75 -9.80 -12.29
CA THR A 330 -7.41 -9.73 -11.68
C THR A 330 -6.38 -9.17 -12.66
N LYS A 331 -6.33 -9.69 -13.90
CA LYS A 331 -5.40 -9.19 -14.92
C LYS A 331 -5.57 -7.69 -15.16
N LYS A 332 -6.81 -7.18 -15.23
CA LYS A 332 -7.07 -5.76 -15.45
C LYS A 332 -6.71 -4.90 -14.24
N ALA A 333 -7.05 -5.36 -13.03
CA ALA A 333 -6.70 -4.68 -11.80
C ALA A 333 -5.18 -4.56 -11.64
N THR A 334 -4.43 -5.65 -11.89
CA THR A 334 -2.95 -5.65 -11.82
C THR A 334 -2.34 -4.66 -12.79
N ILE A 335 -2.76 -4.65 -14.06
CA ILE A 335 -2.25 -3.70 -15.07
C ILE A 335 -2.57 -2.25 -14.69
N ARG A 336 -3.72 -2.01 -14.06
CA ARG A 336 -4.10 -0.66 -13.63
C ARG A 336 -3.22 -0.20 -12.47
N LYS A 337 -3.12 -1.03 -11.42
CA LYS A 337 -2.34 -0.74 -10.21
C LYS A 337 -0.84 -0.60 -10.51
N SER A 338 -0.28 -1.37 -11.44
CA SER A 338 1.15 -1.27 -11.80
C SER A 338 1.54 0.04 -12.47
N ARG A 339 0.57 0.90 -12.79
CA ARG A 339 0.77 2.21 -13.42
C ARG A 339 0.35 3.37 -12.52
N MET A 340 -0.05 3.09 -11.28
CA MET A 340 -0.48 4.09 -10.32
C MET A 340 0.67 4.39 -9.37
N PHE A 341 0.99 5.68 -9.23
CA PHE A 341 1.94 6.16 -8.23
C PHE A 341 1.19 6.77 -7.03
N ASN A 342 1.92 7.11 -5.96
CA ASN A 342 1.33 7.66 -4.73
C ASN A 342 0.48 8.90 -4.99
N VAL A 343 0.90 9.77 -5.92
CA VAL A 343 0.14 10.98 -6.31
C VAL A 343 -1.20 10.62 -6.97
N ASP A 344 -1.26 9.55 -7.76
CA ASP A 344 -2.51 9.11 -8.39
C ASP A 344 -3.47 8.55 -7.35
N VAL A 345 -2.96 7.75 -6.40
CA VAL A 345 -3.75 7.24 -5.26
C VAL A 345 -4.28 8.40 -4.41
N ARG A 346 -3.44 9.38 -4.08
CA ARG A 346 -3.84 10.59 -3.34
C ARG A 346 -4.96 11.35 -4.04
N LYS A 347 -4.88 11.51 -5.37
CA LYS A 347 -5.95 12.14 -6.16
C LYS A 347 -7.26 11.35 -6.13
N GLU A 348 -7.20 10.02 -6.16
CA GLU A 348 -8.39 9.18 -6.05
C GLU A 348 -9.02 9.23 -4.66
N VAL A 349 -8.21 9.19 -3.61
CA VAL A 349 -8.66 9.33 -2.22
C VAL A 349 -9.33 10.70 -2.03
N HIS A 350 -8.72 11.77 -2.54
CA HIS A 350 -9.31 13.11 -2.52
C HIS A 350 -10.62 13.20 -3.30
N PHE A 351 -10.69 12.60 -4.51
CA PHE A 351 -11.95 12.53 -5.26
C PHE A 351 -13.05 11.87 -4.44
N TRP A 352 -12.77 10.76 -3.76
CA TRP A 352 -13.77 10.09 -2.93
C TRP A 352 -14.16 10.91 -1.70
N ARG A 353 -13.22 11.63 -1.08
CA ARG A 353 -13.53 12.60 -0.02
C ARG A 353 -14.54 13.64 -0.52
N ASP A 354 -14.18 14.38 -1.57
CA ASP A 354 -15.00 15.46 -2.14
C ASP A 354 -16.38 14.95 -2.57
N PHE A 355 -16.42 13.79 -3.22
CA PHE A 355 -17.67 13.19 -3.70
C PHE A 355 -18.60 12.72 -2.57
N LEU A 356 -18.05 12.18 -1.48
CA LEU A 356 -18.85 11.65 -0.37
C LEU A 356 -19.31 12.74 0.60
N SER A 357 -18.60 13.88 0.63
CA SER A 357 -18.98 15.03 1.45
C SER A 357 -19.73 16.11 0.69
N ASP A 358 -19.95 15.96 -0.62
CA ASP A 358 -20.47 17.03 -1.48
C ASP A 358 -19.63 18.33 -1.41
N GLY A 359 -18.36 18.22 -1.02
CA GLY A 359 -17.49 19.36 -0.76
C GLY A 359 -17.70 20.05 0.59
N ASP A 360 -18.47 19.44 1.51
CA ASP A 360 -18.63 19.94 2.87
C ASP A 360 -17.46 19.53 3.77
N PRO A 361 -17.18 20.28 4.85
CA PRO A 361 -16.10 19.96 5.80
C PRO A 361 -16.37 18.70 6.63
N ARG A 362 -17.62 18.23 6.71
CA ARG A 362 -18.02 17.06 7.51
C ARG A 362 -19.05 16.21 6.76
N ILE A 363 -18.93 14.89 6.87
CA ILE A 363 -19.98 13.94 6.50
C ILE A 363 -20.80 13.65 7.75
N ILE A 364 -22.10 13.92 7.70
CA ILE A 364 -23.00 13.83 8.84
C ILE A 364 -24.04 12.75 8.59
N PHE A 365 -24.16 11.82 9.54
CA PHE A 365 -25.25 10.84 9.58
C PHE A 365 -26.15 11.20 10.77
N ASP A 366 -27.27 11.85 10.49
CA ASP A 366 -28.22 12.30 11.50
C ASP A 366 -29.26 11.23 11.81
N PHE A 367 -29.52 10.96 13.09
CA PHE A 367 -30.52 10.01 13.59
C PHE A 367 -31.58 10.69 14.47
N GLY A 368 -31.68 12.02 14.45
CA GLY A 368 -32.60 12.80 15.26
C GLY A 368 -31.86 13.43 16.45
N GLN A 369 -31.70 12.70 17.54
CA GLN A 369 -30.99 13.20 18.74
C GLN A 369 -29.49 12.82 18.77
N GLN A 370 -29.09 11.84 17.96
CA GLN A 370 -27.71 11.37 17.89
C GLN A 370 -27.22 11.40 16.45
N SER A 371 -25.90 11.41 16.26
CA SER A 371 -25.30 11.43 14.93
C SER A 371 -23.95 10.73 14.89
N ILE A 372 -23.53 10.36 13.67
CA ILE A 372 -22.11 10.16 13.37
C ILE A 372 -21.62 11.42 12.67
N VAL A 373 -20.51 11.99 13.15
CA VAL A 373 -19.86 13.15 12.53
C VAL A 373 -18.46 12.73 12.09
N VAL A 374 -18.18 12.85 10.80
CA VAL A 374 -16.89 12.50 10.19
C VAL A 374 -16.29 13.74 9.54
N PRO A 375 -15.33 14.42 10.18
CA PRO A 375 -14.53 15.46 9.52
C PRO A 375 -13.88 14.94 8.24
N THR A 376 -13.78 15.80 7.23
CA THR A 376 -13.21 15.45 5.92
C THR A 376 -11.72 15.69 5.81
N ASP A 377 -11.08 16.19 6.87
CA ASP A 377 -9.63 16.23 6.96
C ASP A 377 -9.08 14.85 7.29
N PHE A 378 -8.21 14.34 6.42
CA PHE A 378 -7.55 13.07 6.65
C PHE A 378 -6.62 13.18 7.85
N ILE A 379 -6.52 12.10 8.62
CA ILE A 379 -5.51 11.98 9.68
C ILE A 379 -4.12 12.14 9.05
N GLN A 380 -3.25 12.96 9.65
CA GLN A 380 -1.93 13.29 9.11
C GLN A 380 -0.83 12.89 10.11
N PRO A 381 -0.43 11.61 10.16
CA PRO A 381 0.66 11.19 11.03
C PRO A 381 2.00 11.68 10.49
N THR A 382 2.90 12.04 11.40
CA THR A 382 4.29 12.34 11.09
C THR A 382 5.16 11.10 11.27
N VAL A 383 6.06 10.84 10.32
CA VAL A 383 7.05 9.76 10.40
C VAL A 383 8.45 10.35 10.36
N GLN A 384 9.39 9.74 11.08
CA GLN A 384 10.81 10.05 11.00
C GLN A 384 11.52 8.94 10.25
N TRP A 385 12.12 9.26 9.10
CA TRP A 385 12.78 8.28 8.25
C TRP A 385 13.90 8.91 7.41
N PRO A 386 14.81 8.12 6.81
CA PRO A 386 15.93 8.64 6.00
C PRO A 386 15.53 9.45 4.74
N GLY A 387 14.24 9.47 4.38
CA GLY A 387 13.75 10.08 3.15
C GLY A 387 14.17 9.33 1.87
N VAL A 388 13.73 9.83 0.72
CA VAL A 388 14.23 9.42 -0.60
C VAL A 388 14.87 10.64 -1.25
N PHE A 389 16.17 10.56 -1.54
CA PHE A 389 16.92 11.66 -2.12
C PHE A 389 16.29 12.14 -3.44
N GLY A 390 15.93 13.43 -3.50
CA GLY A 390 15.33 14.06 -4.68
C GLY A 390 13.81 13.88 -4.82
N ASP A 391 13.15 13.11 -3.95
CA ASP A 391 11.70 12.97 -3.93
C ASP A 391 11.07 13.98 -2.95
N MET A 392 10.97 15.24 -3.39
CA MET A 392 10.30 16.31 -2.65
C MET A 392 8.91 16.53 -3.25
N PRO A 393 7.84 15.88 -2.75
CA PRO A 393 6.51 16.07 -3.28
C PRO A 393 6.06 17.51 -3.06
N LYS A 394 5.56 18.16 -4.12
CA LYS A 394 4.88 19.46 -3.97
C LYS A 394 3.59 19.25 -3.18
N GLU A 395 3.51 19.83 -1.99
CA GLU A 395 2.29 19.80 -1.20
C GLU A 395 1.16 20.52 -1.95
N GLN A 396 0.10 19.77 -2.24
CA GLN A 396 -1.16 20.32 -2.76
C GLN A 396 -2.27 19.79 -1.87
N THR A 397 -2.80 20.68 -1.05
CA THR A 397 -3.90 20.39 -0.14
C THR A 397 -4.99 21.44 -0.37
N ILE A 398 -6.22 20.99 -0.31
CA ILE A 398 -7.41 21.85 -0.26
C ILE A 398 -8.03 21.64 1.12
N GLU A 399 -8.30 22.75 1.78
CA GLU A 399 -9.02 22.84 3.04
C GLU A 399 -10.48 23.17 2.75
N TYR A 400 -11.40 22.46 3.41
CA TYR A 400 -12.82 22.79 3.37
C TYR A 400 -13.14 23.61 4.61
N SER A 401 -13.43 24.90 4.42
CA SER A 401 -13.86 25.78 5.50
C SER A 401 -15.35 25.68 5.73
N ASP A 402 -15.79 25.81 6.99
CA ASP A 402 -17.20 25.96 7.30
C ASP A 402 -17.81 27.20 6.62
N ASP A 403 -18.95 27.01 5.97
CA ASP A 403 -19.80 28.08 5.48
C ASP A 403 -21.04 28.25 6.39
N LEU A 404 -21.93 29.19 6.06
CA LEU A 404 -23.14 29.44 6.86
C LEU A 404 -24.05 28.19 6.94
N PHE A 405 -24.12 27.38 5.90
CA PHE A 405 -24.99 26.20 5.84
C PHE A 405 -24.39 25.01 6.57
N SER A 406 -23.08 24.76 6.41
CA SER A 406 -22.37 23.70 7.12
C SER A 406 -22.30 24.00 8.62
N THR A 407 -22.09 25.28 8.99
CA THR A 407 -22.12 25.73 10.38
C THR A 407 -23.49 25.54 10.99
N PHE A 408 -24.55 25.94 10.29
CA PHE A 408 -25.92 25.79 10.79
C PHE A 408 -26.34 24.32 10.92
N ALA A 409 -25.97 23.47 9.96
CA ALA A 409 -26.22 22.03 10.06
C ALA A 409 -25.48 21.43 11.26
N TYR A 410 -24.23 21.84 11.50
CA TYR A 410 -23.46 21.36 12.64
C TYR A 410 -24.00 21.89 13.97
N SER A 411 -24.42 23.15 14.06
CA SER A 411 -24.99 23.73 15.28
C SER A 411 -26.29 23.07 15.69
N GLN A 412 -27.17 22.72 14.73
CA GLN A 412 -28.40 21.97 15.03
C GLN A 412 -28.11 20.64 15.73
N ILE A 413 -27.02 19.97 15.33
CA ILE A 413 -26.63 18.68 15.90
C ILE A 413 -26.05 18.86 17.30
N LEU A 414 -25.29 19.94 17.54
CA LEU A 414 -24.76 20.27 18.85
C LEU A 414 -25.86 20.70 19.84
N ASP A 415 -26.91 21.36 19.36
CA ASP A 415 -27.98 21.86 20.22
C ASP A 415 -28.90 20.73 20.76
N TYR A 416 -28.96 19.56 20.12
CA TYR A 416 -29.64 18.38 20.70
C TYR A 416 -29.04 17.96 22.05
N GLU A 417 -27.73 18.13 22.21
CA GLU A 417 -26.97 17.68 23.39
C GLU A 417 -27.10 18.63 24.59
N LYS A 418 -27.40 19.92 24.34
CA LYS A 418 -27.65 20.90 25.42
C LYS A 418 -28.99 20.72 26.12
N VAL A 419 -29.94 20.02 25.48
CA VAL A 419 -31.23 19.71 26.10
C VAL A 419 -31.07 18.58 27.12
N GLU A 420 -30.25 17.58 26.83
CA GLU A 420 -29.96 16.47 27.78
C GLU A 420 -29.20 16.92 29.03
N LEU A 421 -28.26 17.87 28.91
CA LEU A 421 -27.48 18.37 30.06
C LEU A 421 -28.26 19.27 31.04
N LYS A 422 -29.51 19.64 30.72
CA LYS A 422 -30.35 20.49 31.58
C LYS A 422 -31.36 19.73 32.44
N ASP A 423 -31.55 18.43 32.19
CA ASP A 423 -32.49 17.60 32.94
C ASP A 423 -31.83 16.83 34.11
N ASP A 424 -30.52 17.05 34.33
CA ASP A 424 -29.70 16.44 35.40
C ASP A 424 -29.25 17.44 36.52
N GLU A 425 -29.96 18.58 36.69
CA GLU A 425 -29.87 19.45 37.89
C GLU A 425 -31.20 19.47 38.65
#